data_AF-A0A0F8WRQ2-F1
#
_entry.id   AF-A0A0F8WRQ2-F1
#
_cell.length_a   1.000
_cell.length_b   1.000
_cell.length_c   1.000
_cell.angle_alpha   90.00
_cell.angle_beta   90.00
_cell.angle_gamma   90.00
#
_symmetry.space_group_name_H-M   'P 1'
#
loop_
_entity.id
_entity.type
_entity.pdbx_description
1 polymer ?
#
loop_
_entity_poly.entity_id
_entity_poly.type
_entity_poly.pdbx_seq_one_letter_code
_entity_poly.pdbx_strand_id
1 'polypeptide(L)'
;PEGIGYAPHVTAGRMGELAALINAPNSGIQVSRGVVDTHEIFEATDPTEWGALTAGEKQRYQGILSMGTINVDGANVGSAFAKMFGAGTTTRTALVALRTRDGSRAEQVFAPNIGVSFTQIAEALRS
;
A
#
# COMPACT_ATOMS: atom_id res chain seq x y z
N PRO A 1 2.86 16.45 -17.14
CA PRO A 1 3.59 15.20 -16.84
C PRO A 1 4.29 14.67 -18.10
N GLU A 2 5.50 15.17 -18.37
CA GLU A 2 6.24 14.87 -19.62
C GLU A 2 7.11 13.59 -19.54
N GLY A 3 7.06 12.83 -18.44
CA GLY A 3 7.98 11.70 -18.22
C GLY A 3 7.42 10.29 -18.42
N ILE A 4 6.10 10.10 -18.60
CA ILE A 4 5.47 8.76 -18.60
C ILE A 4 4.98 8.33 -20.00
N GLY A 5 5.16 9.17 -21.03
CA GLY A 5 4.84 8.79 -22.41
C GLY A 5 3.34 8.78 -22.75
N TYR A 6 2.50 9.46 -21.97
CA TYR A 6 1.06 9.55 -22.24
C TYR A 6 0.71 10.29 -23.55
N ALA A 7 1.45 11.36 -23.86
CA ALA A 7 1.14 12.26 -24.99
C ALA A 7 1.08 11.54 -26.36
N PRO A 8 2.03 10.65 -26.73
CA PRO A 8 1.91 9.84 -27.95
C PRO A 8 0.64 9.00 -28.07
N HIS A 9 0.06 8.53 -26.97
CA HIS A 9 -1.18 7.75 -27.00
C HIS A 9 -2.41 8.66 -27.12
N VAL A 10 -2.38 9.84 -26.49
CA VAL A 10 -3.43 10.87 -26.63
C VAL A 10 -3.50 11.33 -28.08
N THR A 11 -2.37 11.76 -28.66
CA THR A 11 -2.30 12.26 -30.04
C THR A 11 -2.72 11.21 -31.07
N ALA A 12 -2.38 9.94 -30.85
CA ALA A 12 -2.71 8.84 -31.76
C ALA A 12 -4.13 8.27 -31.56
N GLY A 13 -4.93 8.78 -30.62
CA GLY A 13 -6.27 8.24 -30.34
C GLY A 13 -6.28 6.85 -29.68
N ARG A 14 -5.14 6.40 -29.13
CA ARG A 14 -4.94 5.04 -28.59
C ARG A 14 -5.39 4.94 -27.14
N MET A 15 -6.69 5.12 -26.90
CA MET A 15 -7.27 5.20 -25.56
C MET A 15 -7.16 3.90 -24.75
N GLY A 16 -7.18 2.74 -25.42
CA GLY A 16 -6.96 1.45 -24.77
C GLY A 16 -5.53 1.31 -24.21
N GLU A 17 -4.53 1.71 -25.00
CA GLU A 17 -3.13 1.70 -24.55
C GLU A 17 -2.88 2.72 -23.44
N LEU A 18 -3.51 3.91 -23.54
CA LEU A 18 -3.44 4.92 -22.49
C LEU A 18 -4.07 4.43 -21.18
N ALA A 19 -5.23 3.77 -21.23
CA ALA A 19 -5.85 3.15 -20.07
C ALA A 19 -4.93 2.10 -19.43
N ALA A 20 -4.34 1.22 -20.25
CA ALA A 20 -3.40 0.22 -19.78
C ALA A 20 -2.18 0.86 -19.08
N LEU A 21 -1.62 1.92 -19.66
CA LEU A 21 -0.46 2.62 -19.10
C LEU A 21 -0.79 3.38 -17.80
N ILE A 22 -2.00 3.94 -17.68
CA ILE A 22 -2.47 4.62 -16.46
C ILE A 22 -2.72 3.62 -15.32
N ASN A 23 -3.21 2.42 -15.65
CA ASN A 23 -3.53 1.35 -14.70
C ASN A 23 -2.33 0.42 -14.40
N ALA A 24 -1.21 0.57 -15.11
CA ALA A 24 -0.02 -0.24 -14.87
C ALA A 24 0.62 0.11 -13.52
N PRO A 25 0.93 -0.89 -12.68
CA PRO A 25 1.70 -0.67 -11.45
C PRO A 25 3.08 -0.06 -11.74
N ASN A 26 3.51 0.85 -10.88
CA ASN A 26 4.79 1.55 -10.99
C ASN A 26 5.47 1.59 -9.62
N SER A 27 6.73 1.15 -9.54
CA SER A 27 7.51 1.11 -8.29
C SER A 27 7.77 2.49 -7.67
N GLY A 28 7.69 3.56 -8.47
CA GLY A 28 7.72 4.95 -8.01
C GLY A 28 6.40 5.45 -7.41
N ILE A 29 5.33 4.66 -7.45
CA ILE A 29 4.02 4.99 -6.89
C ILE A 29 3.70 3.99 -5.78
N GLN A 30 3.67 4.47 -4.54
CA GLN A 30 3.27 3.65 -3.39
C GLN A 30 1.84 4.00 -3.00
N VAL A 31 0.95 3.01 -2.95
CA VAL A 31 -0.43 3.13 -2.49
C VAL A 31 -0.66 2.27 -1.26
N SER A 32 -1.60 2.66 -0.40
CA SER A 32 -1.91 1.86 0.78
C SER A 32 -2.48 0.49 0.41
N ARG A 33 -2.06 -0.54 1.15
CA ARG A 33 -2.66 -1.87 1.09
C ARG A 33 -4.01 -1.96 1.82
N GLY A 34 -4.29 -1.03 2.74
CA GLY A 34 -5.52 -1.01 3.53
C GLY A 34 -5.57 -2.16 4.53
N VAL A 35 -5.97 -3.36 4.09
CA VAL A 35 -6.06 -4.56 4.94
C VAL A 35 -4.94 -5.54 4.56
N VAL A 36 -4.29 -6.10 5.56
CA VAL A 36 -3.28 -7.17 5.40
C VAL A 36 -3.63 -8.36 6.28
N ASP A 37 -3.16 -9.55 5.89
CA ASP A 37 -3.35 -10.74 6.70
C ASP A 37 -2.38 -10.75 7.88
N THR A 38 -2.79 -11.29 9.01
CA THR A 38 -1.97 -11.27 10.22
C THR A 38 -0.73 -12.16 10.13
N HIS A 39 -0.69 -13.14 9.21
CA HIS A 39 0.50 -13.93 8.96
C HIS A 39 1.65 -13.08 8.39
N GLU A 40 1.35 -12.07 7.57
CA GLU A 40 2.37 -11.18 7.01
C GLU A 40 3.04 -10.34 8.09
N ILE A 41 2.29 -9.99 9.14
CA ILE A 41 2.82 -9.29 10.31
C ILE A 41 3.76 -10.21 11.09
N PHE A 42 3.38 -11.48 11.25
CA PHE A 42 4.24 -12.47 11.88
C PHE A 42 5.55 -12.65 11.12
N GLU A 43 5.50 -12.81 9.80
CA GLU A 43 6.70 -12.91 8.93
C GLU A 43 7.56 -11.63 8.96
N ALA A 44 6.96 -10.45 9.15
CA ALA A 44 7.67 -9.19 9.30
C ALA A 44 8.31 -8.99 10.70
N THR A 45 8.12 -9.94 11.63
CA THR A 45 8.59 -9.82 13.02
C THR A 45 10.00 -10.37 13.18
N ASP A 46 10.91 -9.56 13.71
CA ASP A 46 12.20 -10.06 14.17
C ASP A 46 12.01 -10.83 15.51
N PRO A 47 12.44 -12.10 15.62
CA PRO A 47 12.26 -12.90 16.83
C PRO A 47 12.98 -12.34 18.07
N THR A 48 14.09 -11.62 17.87
CA THR A 48 14.86 -11.00 18.96
C THR A 48 14.10 -9.79 19.49
N GLU A 49 13.56 -8.96 18.60
CA GLU A 49 12.71 -7.82 18.97
C GLU A 49 11.43 -8.28 19.67
N TRP A 50 10.82 -9.36 19.19
CA TRP A 50 9.74 -10.04 19.89
C TRP A 50 10.15 -10.48 21.30
N GLY A 51 11.33 -11.10 21.44
CA GLY A 51 11.88 -11.53 22.72
C GLY A 51 12.01 -10.40 23.73
N ALA A 52 12.38 -9.19 23.27
CA ALA A 52 12.58 -8.00 24.08
C ALA A 52 11.29 -7.31 24.55
N LEU A 53 10.13 -7.62 23.96
CA LEU A 53 8.86 -7.03 24.38
C LEU A 53 8.47 -7.43 25.81
N THR A 54 7.82 -6.50 26.51
CA THR A 54 7.19 -6.76 27.81
C THR A 54 6.04 -7.76 27.69
N ALA A 55 5.64 -8.38 28.79
CA ALA A 55 4.53 -9.33 28.80
C ALA A 55 3.21 -8.70 28.28
N GLY A 56 2.93 -7.45 28.65
CA GLY A 56 1.73 -6.73 28.18
C GLY A 56 1.76 -6.42 26.68
N GLU A 57 2.94 -6.11 26.12
CA GLU A 57 3.11 -5.89 24.68
C GLU A 57 2.97 -7.20 23.91
N LYS A 58 3.54 -8.30 24.41
CA LYS A 58 3.36 -9.64 23.82
C LYS A 58 1.89 -10.04 23.76
N GLN A 59 1.15 -9.82 24.85
CA GLN A 59 -0.27 -10.13 24.88
C GLN A 59 -1.06 -9.30 23.85
N ARG A 60 -0.76 -8.00 23.72
CA ARG A 60 -1.39 -7.15 22.70
C ARG A 60 -1.06 -7.62 21.29
N TYR A 61 0.20 -7.96 21.04
CA TYR A 61 0.65 -8.45 19.74
C TYR A 61 0.00 -9.77 19.35
N GLN A 62 -0.08 -10.73 20.27
CA GLN A 62 -0.80 -11.99 20.05
C GLN A 62 -2.28 -11.75 19.76
N GLY A 63 -2.90 -10.76 20.44
CA GLY A 63 -4.25 -10.30 20.15
C GLY A 63 -4.38 -9.80 18.71
N ILE A 64 -3.44 -8.99 18.22
CA ILE A 64 -3.39 -8.54 16.82
C ILE A 64 -3.24 -9.73 15.88
N LEU A 65 -2.30 -10.65 16.13
CA LEU A 65 -2.06 -11.80 15.27
C LEU A 65 -3.26 -12.74 15.16
N SER A 66 -4.12 -12.76 16.18
CA SER A 66 -5.34 -13.60 16.21
C SER A 66 -6.53 -13.02 15.44
N MET A 67 -6.43 -11.79 14.90
CA MET A 67 -7.55 -11.13 14.21
C MET A 67 -7.81 -11.66 12.79
N GLY A 68 -6.88 -12.45 12.23
CA GLY A 68 -6.92 -12.95 10.85
C GLY A 68 -6.51 -11.89 9.83
N THR A 69 -7.14 -10.71 9.89
CA THR A 69 -6.78 -9.55 9.07
C THR A 69 -6.75 -8.27 9.91
N ILE A 70 -6.00 -7.27 9.47
CA ILE A 70 -5.93 -5.98 10.15
C ILE A 70 -5.80 -4.83 9.15
N ASN A 71 -6.48 -3.72 9.45
CA ASN A 71 -6.35 -2.49 8.71
C ASN A 71 -5.07 -1.74 9.13
N VAL A 72 -4.07 -1.70 8.25
CA VAL A 72 -2.76 -1.06 8.48
C VAL A 72 -2.80 0.46 8.39
N ASP A 73 -3.91 1.05 7.97
CA ASP A 73 -4.16 2.49 8.03
C ASP A 73 -4.87 2.92 9.32
N GLY A 74 -5.28 1.97 10.15
CA GLY A 74 -5.87 2.26 11.45
C GLY A 74 -4.89 2.99 12.36
N ALA A 75 -5.26 4.18 12.84
CA ALA A 75 -4.43 4.98 13.74
C ALA A 75 -4.02 4.22 15.02
N ASN A 76 -4.92 3.37 15.52
CA ASN A 76 -4.66 2.52 16.69
C ASN A 76 -3.62 1.42 16.40
N VAL A 77 -3.64 0.86 15.19
CA VAL A 77 -2.70 -0.18 14.75
C VAL A 77 -1.30 0.42 14.63
N GLY A 78 -1.18 1.55 13.94
CA GLY A 78 0.09 2.27 13.83
C GLY A 78 0.62 2.70 15.20
N SER A 79 -0.23 3.20 16.08
CA SER A 79 0.16 3.59 17.44
C SER A 79 0.59 2.40 18.30
N ALA A 80 -0.06 1.24 18.15
CA ALA A 80 0.31 0.02 18.85
C ALA A 80 1.69 -0.47 18.40
N PHE A 81 1.93 -0.59 17.09
CA PHE A 81 3.23 -1.01 16.57
C PHE A 81 4.34 -0.01 16.92
N ALA A 82 4.07 1.30 16.87
CA ALA A 82 5.06 2.31 17.23
C ALA A 82 5.44 2.30 18.73
N LYS A 83 4.54 1.81 19.60
CA LYS A 83 4.81 1.62 21.03
C LYS A 83 5.60 0.33 21.29
N MET A 84 5.26 -0.76 20.61
CA MET A 84 5.95 -2.05 20.77
C MET A 84 7.34 -2.06 20.14
N PHE A 85 7.48 -1.45 18.96
CA PHE A 85 8.73 -1.42 18.20
C PHE A 85 9.21 0.02 18.03
N GLY A 86 10.35 0.32 18.64
CA GLY A 86 10.97 1.65 18.60
C GLY A 86 11.38 2.08 17.18
N ALA A 87 11.69 3.36 17.01
CA ALA A 87 12.25 3.83 15.76
C ALA A 87 13.60 3.15 15.48
N GLY A 88 13.85 2.74 14.22
CA GLY A 88 15.10 2.10 13.81
C GLY A 88 15.16 0.59 14.02
N THR A 89 14.11 -0.06 14.55
CA THR A 89 14.07 -1.52 14.66
C THR A 89 13.71 -2.17 13.32
N THR A 90 14.14 -3.41 13.12
CA THR A 90 13.88 -4.23 11.93
C THR A 90 12.39 -4.48 11.77
N THR A 91 11.70 -4.90 12.83
CA THR A 91 10.25 -5.16 12.79
C THR A 91 9.47 -3.92 12.41
N ARG A 92 9.81 -2.75 12.98
CA ARG A 92 9.11 -1.51 12.63
C ARG A 92 9.32 -1.13 11.17
N THR A 93 10.54 -1.28 10.68
CA THR A 93 10.87 -0.99 9.27
C THR A 93 10.06 -1.89 8.33
N ALA A 94 10.02 -3.20 8.63
CA ALA A 94 9.25 -4.16 7.87
C ALA A 94 7.73 -3.89 7.92
N LEU A 95 7.18 -3.60 9.10
CA LEU A 95 5.76 -3.27 9.27
C LEU A 95 5.37 -1.97 8.55
N VAL A 96 6.26 -0.97 8.51
CA VAL A 96 6.04 0.27 7.73
C VAL A 96 6.02 -0.03 6.24
N ALA A 97 6.96 -0.83 5.75
CA ALA A 97 7.00 -1.26 4.35
C ALA A 97 5.74 -2.07 3.98
N LEU A 98 5.24 -2.90 4.90
CA LEU A 98 4.01 -3.69 4.71
C LEU A 98 2.75 -2.83 4.53
N ARG A 99 2.79 -1.53 4.87
CA ARG A 99 1.61 -0.65 4.73
C ARG A 99 1.30 -0.31 3.28
N THR A 100 2.30 -0.34 2.42
CA THR A 100 2.19 0.11 1.03
C THR A 100 2.51 -0.99 0.04
N ARG A 101 2.03 -0.81 -1.18
CA ARG A 101 2.41 -1.60 -2.34
C ARG A 101 2.63 -0.69 -3.54
N ASP A 102 3.29 -1.23 -4.55
CA ASP A 102 3.32 -0.61 -5.87
C ASP A 102 1.89 -0.43 -6.39
N GLY A 103 1.59 0.81 -6.79
CA GLY A 103 0.30 1.24 -7.28
C GLY A 103 0.41 1.81 -8.68
N SER A 104 -0.74 1.99 -9.32
CA SER A 104 -0.84 2.66 -10.62
C SER A 104 -1.08 4.16 -10.49
N ARG A 105 -0.94 4.90 -11.59
CA ARG A 105 -1.27 6.32 -11.61
C ARG A 105 -2.76 6.56 -11.38
N ALA A 106 -3.63 5.66 -11.86
CA ALA A 106 -5.05 5.69 -11.55
C ALA A 106 -5.28 5.68 -10.03
N GLU A 107 -4.63 4.75 -9.34
CA GLU A 107 -4.80 4.59 -7.90
C GLU A 107 -4.26 5.78 -7.10
N GLN A 108 -3.14 6.37 -7.56
CA GLN A 108 -2.55 7.55 -6.93
C GLN A 108 -3.45 8.78 -7.02
N VAL A 109 -4.18 8.94 -8.12
CA VAL A 109 -5.01 10.14 -8.37
C VAL A 109 -6.40 10.00 -7.76
N PHE A 110 -6.99 8.80 -7.81
CA PHE A 110 -8.39 8.61 -7.44
C PHE A 110 -8.56 7.94 -6.07
N ALA A 111 -8.06 6.72 -5.90
CA ALA A 111 -7.99 5.98 -4.63
C ALA A 111 -7.34 4.60 -4.87
N PRO A 112 -6.84 3.91 -3.82
CA PRO A 112 -6.37 2.53 -3.94
C PRO A 112 -7.43 1.61 -4.58
N ASN A 113 -6.97 0.67 -5.42
CA ASN A 113 -7.79 -0.29 -6.17
C ASN A 113 -8.74 0.34 -7.21
N ILE A 114 -8.54 1.61 -7.60
CA ILE A 114 -9.25 2.24 -8.70
C ILE A 114 -8.48 2.09 -10.01
N GLY A 115 -9.19 1.63 -11.05
CA GLY A 115 -8.73 1.68 -12.43
C GLY A 115 -9.53 2.67 -13.26
N VAL A 116 -8.97 3.10 -14.38
CA VAL A 116 -9.63 3.96 -15.37
C VAL A 116 -9.87 3.16 -16.65
N SER A 117 -11.10 3.21 -17.18
CA SER A 117 -11.45 2.59 -18.45
C SER A 117 -11.14 3.49 -19.65
N PHE A 118 -10.98 2.91 -20.84
CA PHE A 118 -10.79 3.70 -22.06
C PHE A 118 -11.98 4.62 -22.36
N THR A 119 -13.21 4.24 -21.96
CA THR A 119 -14.41 5.07 -22.12
C THR A 119 -14.31 6.33 -21.24
N GLN A 120 -13.90 6.19 -19.98
CA GLN A 120 -13.71 7.33 -19.08
C GLN A 120 -12.65 8.30 -19.60
N ILE A 121 -11.58 7.78 -20.20
CA ILE A 121 -10.54 8.60 -20.84
C ILE A 121 -11.10 9.31 -22.08
N ALA A 122 -11.83 8.59 -22.92
CA ALA A 122 -12.43 9.16 -24.12
C ALA A 122 -13.47 10.25 -23.79
N GLU A 123 -14.22 10.10 -22.71
CA GLU A 123 -15.13 11.13 -22.19
C GLU A 123 -14.35 12.35 -21.69
N ALA A 124 -13.32 12.14 -20.86
CA ALA A 124 -12.50 13.22 -20.30
C ALA A 124 -11.72 14.03 -21.36
N LEU A 125 -11.42 13.46 -22.52
CA LEU A 125 -10.76 14.17 -23.62
C LEU A 125 -11.72 14.92 -24.55
N ARG A 126 -13.04 14.72 -24.41
CA ARG A 126 -14.07 15.42 -25.17
C ARG A 126 -14.65 16.62 -24.41
N SER A 127 -14.54 16.63 -23.08
CA SER A 127 -14.93 17.73 -22.20
C SER A 127 -13.88 18.83 -22.16
#